data_AF-A0A022QLR9-F1
#
_entry.id   AF-A0A022QLR9-F1
#
_cell.length_a   1.000
_cell.length_b   1.000
_cell.length_c   1.000
_cell.angle_alpha   90.00
_cell.angle_beta   90.00
_cell.angle_gamma   90.00
#
_symmetry.space_group_name_H-M   'P 1'
#
loop_
_entity.id
_entity.type
_entity.pdbx_description
1 polymer ?
#
loop_
_entity_poly.entity_id
_entity_poly.type
_entity_poly.pdbx_seq_one_letter_code
_entity_poly.pdbx_strand_id
1 'polypeptide(L)'
;ELGFDYLRDNLSASRDQLVMRWPKPFHFAILDEVDSVLIDEGRNPLLISGEASKEAARYPVAARVAELLTRVLHYKVELKDNSVELTEEGIVLAEMALETNDLWDENDPWAWFVLNALKAKEFYRRDVQYMVRNGKALIINELTGRVEEKRRWSEGIHQAVEAKEGLKIQADSVVVAQITYQSLFKLYPKLSGMTGTAKTEEKEFLKMFQMPVIEVPTNMSNIRQDLPIQAFATARGKWEYVRAEIEYMFKLGRPVLVGTTSVENSEYLSDLLRETNIPHNVLNARPKYAARETEIVAQAGRKNAITLSTNMADRGTDSILGGNPKMLAKEILEDSLLSFLTQNVPDVDIDSGTSKKVLSKVNVGPSSLGLLAKTAILSKYVSKNESKSWTYDEARNMISESIEMSQSVESTELQKLIDEQTEMYPLGPSIALAYLSVLKDCESHCSNEGLEVKSLGGLHVIGTSLHESRRIDNQLRGRAGRQGDPGSTRFMVSLQDEMFQKFNFDTEWAIKLISRITNDEDIPIEGNAIVKQLMSLQINAEKYFFGIRKSLVEFDEVFE
;
A
#
# COMPACT_ATOMS: atom_id res chain seq x y z
N GLU A 1 12.69 2.62 -2.22
CA GLU A 1 13.95 3.40 -2.14
C GLU A 1 15.22 2.58 -2.33
N LEU A 2 15.66 1.78 -1.35
CA LEU A 2 16.96 1.07 -1.43
C LEU A 2 17.22 0.31 -2.75
N GLY A 3 16.24 -0.45 -3.26
CA GLY A 3 16.40 -1.14 -4.53
C GLY A 3 16.45 -0.21 -5.75
N PHE A 4 15.74 0.93 -5.71
CA PHE A 4 15.84 1.95 -6.75
C PHE A 4 17.17 2.70 -6.69
N ASP A 5 17.74 2.93 -5.50
CA ASP A 5 19.10 3.46 -5.35
C ASP A 5 20.12 2.54 -6.02
N TYR A 6 19.99 1.22 -5.80
CA TYR A 6 20.84 0.24 -6.47
C TYR A 6 20.71 0.32 -8.00
N LEU A 7 19.48 0.35 -8.54
CA LEU A 7 19.27 0.46 -9.97
C LEU A 7 19.80 1.79 -10.54
N ARG A 8 19.58 2.91 -9.84
CA ARG A 8 20.08 4.24 -10.25
C ARG A 8 21.60 4.31 -10.25
N ASP A 9 22.26 3.73 -9.25
CA ASP A 9 23.72 3.70 -9.17
C ASP A 9 24.33 2.91 -10.33
N ASN A 10 23.70 1.81 -10.77
CA ASN A 10 24.14 1.04 -11.94
C ASN A 10 23.88 1.74 -13.28
N LEU A 11 22.96 2.72 -13.32
CA LEU A 11 22.70 3.54 -14.50
C LEU A 11 23.53 4.84 -14.52
N SER A 12 24.16 5.20 -13.41
CA SER A 12 24.92 6.45 -13.31
C SER A 12 26.20 6.42 -14.14
N ALA A 13 26.43 7.47 -14.92
CA ALA A 13 27.67 7.68 -15.66
C ALA A 13 28.77 8.35 -14.82
N SER A 14 28.40 8.96 -13.67
CA SER A 14 29.33 9.71 -12.81
C SER A 14 29.42 9.11 -11.42
N ARG A 15 30.65 9.06 -10.87
CA ARG A 15 30.90 8.59 -9.50
C ARG A 15 30.28 9.48 -8.43
N ASP A 16 30.12 10.78 -8.71
CA ASP A 16 29.60 11.75 -7.74
C ASP A 16 28.08 11.62 -7.53
N GLN A 17 27.40 10.88 -8.40
CA GLN A 17 25.96 10.62 -8.33
C GLN A 17 25.62 9.33 -7.60
N LEU A 18 26.62 8.53 -7.24
CA LEU A 18 26.42 7.27 -6.52
C LEU A 18 26.00 7.54 -5.08
N VAL A 19 24.91 6.91 -4.66
CA VAL A 19 24.39 7.05 -3.28
C VAL A 19 24.79 5.88 -2.39
N MET A 20 25.00 4.69 -2.96
CA MET A 20 25.49 3.53 -2.23
C MET A 20 27.00 3.60 -1.99
N ARG A 21 27.45 2.98 -0.90
CA ARG A 21 28.87 2.99 -0.52
C ARG A 21 29.72 2.18 -1.51
N TRP A 22 30.75 2.80 -2.06
CA TRP A 22 31.76 2.12 -2.88
C TRP A 22 32.98 1.69 -2.02
N PRO A 23 33.63 0.53 -2.25
CA PRO A 23 33.38 -0.49 -3.27
C PRO A 23 32.43 -1.62 -2.84
N LYS A 24 31.96 -1.62 -1.59
CA LYS A 24 31.05 -2.64 -1.04
C LYS A 24 29.72 -2.00 -0.66
N PRO A 25 28.77 -1.88 -1.59
CA PRO A 25 27.47 -1.27 -1.32
C PRO A 25 26.64 -2.11 -0.34
N PHE A 26 26.90 -3.42 -0.28
CA PHE A 26 26.18 -4.38 0.55
C PHE A 26 27.07 -4.96 1.66
N HIS A 27 26.56 -4.97 2.89
CA HIS A 27 27.27 -5.53 4.05
C HIS A 27 26.37 -6.43 4.91
N PHE A 28 25.32 -5.85 5.49
CA PHE A 28 24.37 -6.55 6.33
C PHE A 28 22.98 -5.91 6.18
N ALA A 29 21.95 -6.73 5.98
CA ALA A 29 20.56 -6.32 5.98
C ALA A 29 19.79 -6.99 7.11
N ILE A 30 19.03 -6.18 7.85
CA ILE A 30 18.01 -6.63 8.79
C ILE A 30 16.67 -6.23 8.21
N LEU A 31 15.90 -7.21 7.78
CA LEU A 31 14.57 -6.99 7.23
C LEU A 31 13.54 -7.04 8.35
N ASP A 32 12.99 -5.88 8.68
CA ASP A 32 11.73 -5.86 9.41
C ASP A 32 10.63 -6.36 8.48
N GLU A 33 9.65 -7.07 9.04
CA GLU A 33 8.51 -7.59 8.30
C GLU A 33 8.91 -8.44 7.08
N VAL A 34 9.93 -9.30 7.29
CA VAL A 34 10.64 -10.04 6.23
C VAL A 34 9.73 -10.89 5.34
N ASP A 35 8.63 -11.40 5.87
CA ASP A 35 7.64 -12.15 5.12
C ASP A 35 6.88 -11.27 4.13
N SER A 36 6.54 -10.05 4.48
CA SER A 36 5.93 -9.18 3.48
C SER A 36 6.91 -8.67 2.45
N VAL A 37 8.13 -8.30 2.85
CA VAL A 37 9.12 -7.79 1.88
C VAL A 37 9.53 -8.88 0.89
N LEU A 38 9.88 -10.08 1.37
CA LEU A 38 10.44 -11.12 0.50
C LEU A 38 9.37 -12.03 -0.14
N ILE A 39 8.17 -12.14 0.44
CA ILE A 39 7.13 -13.08 -0.02
C ILE A 39 5.92 -12.35 -0.63
N ASP A 40 5.42 -11.28 -0.01
CA ASP A 40 4.25 -10.55 -0.53
C ASP A 40 4.64 -9.55 -1.62
N GLU A 41 5.59 -8.65 -1.35
CA GLU A 41 6.08 -7.64 -2.28
C GLU A 41 7.01 -8.25 -3.34
N GLY A 42 7.73 -9.32 -3.00
CA GLY A 42 8.56 -10.10 -3.93
C GLY A 42 7.79 -10.77 -5.08
N ARG A 43 6.49 -10.50 -5.26
CA ARG A 43 5.72 -10.91 -6.43
C ARG A 43 6.00 -10.03 -7.66
N ASN A 44 6.48 -8.79 -7.48
CA ASN A 44 6.75 -7.87 -8.57
C ASN A 44 8.21 -7.40 -8.53
N PRO A 45 8.90 -7.32 -9.68
CA PRO A 45 10.25 -6.77 -9.74
C PRO A 45 10.23 -5.24 -9.58
N LEU A 46 11.35 -4.69 -9.13
CA LEU A 46 11.64 -3.27 -9.21
C LEU A 46 12.13 -2.96 -10.62
N LEU A 47 11.55 -1.95 -11.27
CA LEU A 47 11.91 -1.57 -12.63
C LEU A 47 12.00 -0.05 -12.79
N ILE A 48 12.99 0.40 -13.56
CA ILE A 48 13.12 1.78 -14.02
C ILE A 48 12.79 1.78 -15.51
N SER A 49 11.71 2.46 -15.86
CA SER A 49 11.38 2.72 -17.26
C SER A 49 12.06 4.00 -17.74
N GLY A 50 12.56 3.96 -18.96
CA GLY A 50 13.09 5.12 -19.66
C GLY A 50 12.38 5.34 -20.99
N GLU A 51 12.60 6.51 -21.57
CA GLU A 51 12.12 6.81 -22.92
C GLU A 51 13.12 6.30 -23.95
N ALA A 52 12.66 5.43 -24.87
CA ALA A 52 13.41 5.13 -26.08
C ALA A 52 13.30 6.31 -27.06
N SER A 53 14.02 7.41 -26.78
CA SER A 53 13.85 8.68 -27.54
C SER A 53 14.84 8.87 -28.69
N LYS A 54 15.99 8.17 -28.68
CA LYS A 54 17.07 8.44 -29.65
C LYS A 54 16.69 8.14 -31.10
N GLU A 55 15.78 7.20 -31.33
CA GLU A 55 15.42 6.73 -32.68
C GLU A 55 14.05 7.21 -33.15
N ALA A 56 13.36 8.07 -32.38
CA ALA A 56 12.04 8.58 -32.75
C ALA A 56 12.04 9.31 -34.12
N ALA A 57 13.17 9.93 -34.48
CA ALA A 57 13.34 10.60 -35.78
C ALA A 57 13.39 9.63 -36.98
N ARG A 58 13.63 8.34 -36.77
CA ARG A 58 13.69 7.35 -37.87
C ARG A 58 12.30 6.95 -38.37
N TYR A 59 11.28 6.92 -37.51
CA TYR A 59 9.93 6.50 -37.91
C TYR A 59 9.29 7.37 -39.02
N PRO A 60 9.36 8.72 -39.00
CA PRO A 60 8.84 9.55 -40.08
C PRO A 60 9.55 9.31 -41.41
N VAL A 61 10.88 9.10 -41.37
CA VAL A 61 11.67 8.79 -42.56
C VAL A 61 11.29 7.43 -43.12
N ALA A 62 11.21 6.40 -42.26
CA ALA A 62 10.79 5.06 -42.66
C ALA A 62 9.34 5.03 -43.21
N ALA A 63 8.43 5.86 -42.67
CA ALA A 63 7.08 6.01 -43.21
C ALA A 63 7.10 6.55 -44.65
N ARG A 64 7.98 7.53 -44.97
CA ARG A 64 8.17 8.03 -46.34
C ARG A 64 8.77 7.00 -47.27
N VAL A 65 9.74 6.22 -46.82
CA VAL A 65 10.31 5.11 -47.60
C VAL A 65 9.23 4.06 -47.90
N ALA A 66 8.43 3.71 -46.90
CA ALA A 66 7.31 2.78 -47.08
C ALA A 66 6.26 3.30 -48.07
N GLU A 67 6.04 4.62 -48.19
CA GLU A 67 5.18 5.20 -49.24
C GLU A 67 5.72 4.95 -50.65
N LEU A 68 7.05 5.01 -50.86
CA LEU A 68 7.71 4.78 -52.15
C LEU A 68 7.68 3.31 -52.59
N LEU A 69 7.68 2.39 -51.63
CA LEU A 69 7.67 0.95 -51.91
C LEU A 69 6.28 0.51 -52.41
N THR A 70 6.26 -0.37 -53.42
CA THR A 70 5.04 -0.88 -54.06
C THR A 70 4.89 -2.35 -53.77
N ARG A 71 3.68 -2.76 -53.35
CA ARG A 71 3.33 -4.15 -53.08
C ARG A 71 3.56 -5.03 -54.31
N VAL A 72 3.95 -6.28 -54.12
CA VAL A 72 4.30 -7.29 -55.15
C VAL A 72 5.67 -7.08 -55.78
N LEU A 73 6.05 -5.83 -56.09
CA LEU A 73 7.37 -5.53 -56.66
C LEU A 73 8.43 -5.48 -55.56
N HIS A 74 8.28 -4.54 -54.62
CA HIS A 74 9.29 -4.22 -53.60
C HIS A 74 9.10 -4.97 -52.27
N TYR A 75 7.91 -5.50 -51.99
CA TYR A 75 7.65 -6.29 -50.79
C TYR A 75 6.47 -7.25 -50.99
N LYS A 76 6.49 -8.34 -50.23
CA LYS A 76 5.43 -9.35 -50.12
C LYS A 76 4.72 -9.21 -48.79
N VAL A 77 3.41 -9.45 -48.80
CA VAL A 77 2.54 -9.34 -47.62
C VAL A 77 1.88 -10.68 -47.39
N GLU A 78 2.04 -11.24 -46.20
CA GLU A 78 1.37 -12.47 -45.77
C GLU A 78 0.25 -12.13 -44.78
N LEU A 79 -0.98 -12.38 -45.20
CA LEU A 79 -2.18 -11.96 -44.47
C LEU A 79 -2.49 -12.82 -43.24
N LYS A 80 -1.96 -14.05 -43.19
CA LYS A 80 -2.27 -14.99 -42.11
C LYS A 80 -1.56 -14.61 -40.81
N ASP A 81 -0.29 -14.22 -40.92
CA ASP A 81 0.56 -13.90 -39.78
C ASP A 81 0.79 -12.38 -39.63
N ASN A 82 0.10 -11.56 -40.44
CA ASN A 82 0.28 -10.12 -40.51
C ASN A 82 1.76 -9.69 -40.67
N SER A 83 2.50 -10.43 -41.49
CA SER A 83 3.93 -10.22 -41.75
C SER A 83 4.16 -9.57 -43.12
N VAL A 84 5.29 -8.86 -43.22
CA VAL A 84 5.78 -8.24 -44.45
C VAL A 84 7.22 -8.66 -44.66
N GLU A 85 7.57 -9.03 -45.88
CA GLU A 85 8.93 -9.37 -46.29
C GLU A 85 9.36 -8.47 -47.46
N LEU A 86 10.57 -7.90 -47.38
CA LEU A 86 11.14 -7.12 -48.47
C LEU A 86 11.65 -8.05 -49.58
N THR A 87 11.47 -7.66 -50.85
CA THR A 87 12.12 -8.32 -51.99
C THR A 87 13.49 -7.69 -52.25
N GLU A 88 14.37 -8.35 -53.00
CA GLU A 88 15.69 -7.81 -53.37
C GLU A 88 15.59 -6.41 -53.99
N GLU A 89 14.61 -6.20 -54.88
CA GLU A 89 14.36 -4.89 -55.51
C GLU A 89 13.93 -3.83 -54.48
N GLY A 90 13.13 -4.22 -53.49
CA GLY A 90 12.70 -3.33 -52.41
C GLY A 90 13.81 -2.98 -51.43
N ILE A 91 14.74 -3.90 -51.18
CA ILE A 91 15.94 -3.65 -50.36
C ILE A 91 16.78 -2.56 -51.03
N VAL A 92 17.12 -2.75 -52.30
CA VAL A 92 17.93 -1.79 -53.06
C VAL A 92 17.27 -0.41 -53.10
N LEU A 93 15.95 -0.34 -53.32
CA LEU A 93 15.26 0.95 -53.36
C LEU A 93 15.22 1.63 -51.97
N ALA A 94 15.05 0.87 -50.89
CA ALA A 94 15.05 1.39 -49.54
C ALA A 94 16.44 1.89 -49.12
N GLU A 95 17.51 1.15 -49.46
CA GLU A 95 18.91 1.56 -49.25
C GLU A 95 19.24 2.85 -50.00
N MET A 96 18.84 2.94 -51.27
CA MET A 96 19.00 4.16 -52.06
C MET A 96 18.24 5.36 -51.48
N ALA A 97 17.03 5.15 -50.96
CA ALA A 97 16.22 6.21 -50.37
C ALA A 97 16.72 6.68 -48.99
N LEU A 98 17.39 5.79 -48.25
CA LEU A 98 17.95 6.06 -46.93
C LEU A 98 19.43 6.50 -46.99
N GLU A 99 20.04 6.46 -48.17
CA GLU A 99 21.48 6.70 -48.38
C GLU A 99 22.37 5.75 -47.56
N THR A 100 21.92 4.50 -47.36
CA THR A 100 22.66 3.45 -46.64
C THR A 100 23.09 2.32 -47.58
N ASN A 101 24.13 1.58 -47.21
CA ASN A 101 24.61 0.44 -48.00
C ASN A 101 24.04 -0.91 -47.53
N ASP A 102 23.48 -0.96 -46.32
CA ASP A 102 22.93 -2.15 -45.69
C ASP A 102 21.82 -1.72 -44.70
N LEU A 103 20.62 -2.28 -44.82
CA LEU A 103 19.52 -2.00 -43.87
C LEU A 103 19.70 -2.72 -42.52
N TRP A 104 20.53 -3.77 -42.46
CA TRP A 104 20.76 -4.62 -41.29
C TRP A 104 22.07 -4.30 -40.55
N ASP A 105 22.71 -3.16 -40.85
CA ASP A 105 23.90 -2.72 -40.12
C ASP A 105 23.61 -2.64 -38.61
N GLU A 106 24.46 -3.27 -37.81
CA GLU A 106 24.36 -3.26 -36.34
C GLU A 106 24.55 -1.85 -35.75
N ASN A 107 25.26 -0.96 -36.46
CA ASN A 107 25.53 0.40 -36.00
C ASN A 107 24.45 1.42 -36.43
N ASP A 108 23.74 1.17 -37.53
CA ASP A 108 22.63 2.03 -38.02
C ASP A 108 21.47 1.19 -38.58
N PRO A 109 20.72 0.47 -37.72
CA PRO A 109 19.69 -0.46 -38.19
C PRO A 109 18.45 0.28 -38.70
N TRP A 110 18.12 0.05 -39.98
CA TRP A 110 16.92 0.61 -40.64
C TRP A 110 15.86 -0.44 -40.98
N ALA A 111 16.25 -1.70 -41.17
CA ALA A 111 15.35 -2.78 -41.59
C ALA A 111 14.10 -2.87 -40.70
N TRP A 112 14.28 -2.82 -39.38
CA TRP A 112 13.18 -2.90 -38.43
C TRP A 112 12.17 -1.75 -38.57
N PHE A 113 12.64 -0.51 -38.77
CA PHE A 113 11.77 0.66 -38.95
C PHE A 113 11.00 0.60 -40.27
N VAL A 114 11.67 0.19 -41.36
CA VAL A 114 11.04 0.05 -42.68
C VAL A 114 9.98 -1.06 -42.67
N LEU A 115 10.28 -2.21 -42.06
CA LEU A 115 9.31 -3.31 -41.91
C LEU A 115 8.10 -2.90 -41.07
N ASN A 116 8.31 -2.18 -39.97
CA ASN A 116 7.21 -1.67 -39.14
C ASN A 116 6.38 -0.60 -39.87
N ALA A 117 7.01 0.28 -40.65
CA ALA A 117 6.32 1.25 -41.48
C ALA A 117 5.47 0.57 -42.58
N LEU A 118 5.98 -0.49 -43.21
CA LEU A 118 5.22 -1.30 -44.17
C LEU A 118 4.05 -2.05 -43.51
N LYS A 119 4.27 -2.64 -42.32
CA LYS A 119 3.19 -3.25 -41.53
C LYS A 119 2.10 -2.23 -41.21
N ALA A 120 2.48 -1.04 -40.72
CA ALA A 120 1.57 0.08 -40.47
C ALA A 120 0.81 0.51 -41.74
N LYS A 121 1.48 0.55 -42.90
CA LYS A 121 0.87 0.86 -44.20
C LYS A 121 -0.22 -0.14 -44.60
N GLU A 122 0.07 -1.44 -44.55
CA GLU A 122 -0.79 -2.50 -45.10
C GLU A 122 -1.90 -2.97 -44.14
N PHE A 123 -1.55 -3.19 -42.86
CA PHE A 123 -2.43 -3.86 -41.91
C PHE A 123 -3.24 -2.91 -41.02
N TYR A 124 -2.74 -1.69 -40.79
CA TYR A 124 -3.37 -0.74 -39.87
C TYR A 124 -4.05 0.38 -40.65
N ARG A 125 -5.37 0.30 -40.80
CA ARG A 125 -6.16 1.28 -41.54
C ARG A 125 -6.91 2.19 -40.58
N ARG A 126 -6.89 3.48 -40.90
CA ARG A 126 -7.69 4.49 -40.23
C ARG A 126 -9.17 4.17 -40.36
N ASP A 127 -9.90 4.40 -39.27
CA ASP A 127 -11.33 4.13 -39.06
C ASP A 127 -11.70 2.63 -39.09
N VAL A 128 -10.72 1.73 -39.06
CA VAL A 128 -10.92 0.28 -38.89
C VAL A 128 -10.16 -0.22 -37.67
N GLN A 129 -8.82 -0.16 -37.68
CA GLN A 129 -7.98 -0.57 -36.55
C GLN A 129 -7.73 0.56 -35.54
N TYR A 130 -7.80 1.81 -35.98
CA TYR A 130 -7.61 2.97 -35.12
C TYR A 130 -8.32 4.20 -35.65
N MET A 131 -8.47 5.21 -34.80
CA MET A 131 -8.90 6.56 -35.19
C MET A 131 -7.90 7.61 -34.69
N VAL A 132 -7.83 8.74 -35.37
CA VAL A 132 -7.01 9.88 -34.96
C VAL A 132 -7.88 10.92 -34.26
N ARG A 133 -7.58 11.23 -32.99
CA ARG A 133 -8.30 12.24 -32.21
C ARG A 133 -7.33 13.01 -31.32
N ASN A 134 -7.49 14.34 -31.24
CA ASN A 134 -6.63 15.22 -30.42
C ASN A 134 -5.12 15.04 -30.68
N GLY A 135 -4.73 14.76 -31.93
CA GLY A 135 -3.34 14.53 -32.30
C GLY A 135 -2.75 13.19 -31.82
N LYS A 136 -3.58 12.22 -31.44
CA LYS A 136 -3.17 10.86 -31.03
C LYS A 136 -3.88 9.79 -31.86
N ALA A 137 -3.20 8.66 -32.09
CA ALA A 137 -3.79 7.45 -32.67
C ALA A 137 -4.38 6.59 -31.54
N LEU A 138 -5.70 6.36 -31.57
CA LEU A 138 -6.41 5.57 -30.57
C LEU A 138 -6.89 4.25 -31.19
N ILE A 139 -6.60 3.13 -30.53
CA ILE A 139 -6.93 1.79 -31.03
C ILE A 139 -8.43 1.56 -30.94
N ILE A 140 -9.01 0.96 -31.98
CA ILE A 140 -10.39 0.49 -31.98
C ILE A 140 -10.36 -1.03 -31.79
N ASN A 141 -11.12 -1.51 -30.81
CA ASN A 141 -11.29 -2.95 -30.60
C ASN A 141 -12.18 -3.53 -31.71
N GLU A 142 -11.63 -4.43 -32.53
CA GLU A 142 -12.33 -4.99 -33.70
C GLU A 142 -13.62 -5.75 -33.36
N LEU A 143 -13.71 -6.35 -32.16
CA LEU A 143 -14.89 -7.13 -31.74
C LEU A 143 -16.03 -6.24 -31.24
N THR A 144 -15.70 -5.10 -30.63
CA THR A 144 -16.70 -4.26 -29.93
C THR A 144 -16.91 -2.89 -30.58
N GLY A 145 -16.03 -2.48 -31.49
CA GLY A 145 -16.00 -1.13 -32.09
C GLY A 145 -15.67 -0.01 -31.09
N ARG A 146 -15.28 -0.34 -29.85
CA ARG A 146 -14.98 0.64 -28.81
C ARG A 146 -13.53 1.13 -28.92
N VAL A 147 -13.33 2.40 -28.54
CA VAL A 147 -12.02 3.05 -28.52
C VAL A 147 -11.30 2.71 -27.22
N GLU A 148 -10.06 2.22 -27.31
CA GLU A 148 -9.22 1.83 -26.18
C GLU A 148 -8.11 2.86 -25.95
N GLU A 149 -8.40 3.93 -25.20
CA GLU A 149 -7.50 5.09 -25.03
C GLU A 149 -6.17 4.78 -24.34
N LYS A 150 -6.13 3.73 -23.50
CA LYS A 150 -4.94 3.35 -22.72
C LYS A 150 -4.08 2.30 -23.43
N ARG A 151 -4.55 1.73 -24.54
CA ARG A 151 -3.86 0.65 -25.23
C ARG A 151 -2.95 1.21 -26.33
N ARG A 152 -1.76 0.63 -26.46
CA ARG A 152 -0.81 0.86 -27.55
C ARG A 152 -0.41 -0.48 -28.16
N TRP A 153 -0.01 -0.47 -29.42
CA TRP A 153 0.60 -1.66 -30.03
C TRP A 153 2.08 -1.73 -29.64
N SER A 154 2.56 -2.94 -29.38
CA SER A 154 3.95 -3.23 -29.00
C SER A 154 4.89 -3.20 -30.22
N GLU A 155 6.19 -3.35 -29.96
CA GLU A 155 7.24 -3.52 -30.98
C GLU A 155 7.33 -2.37 -32.01
N GLY A 156 7.12 -1.12 -31.58
CA GLY A 156 7.28 0.05 -32.45
C GLY A 156 6.14 0.28 -33.46
N ILE A 157 5.13 -0.60 -33.49
CA ILE A 157 4.01 -0.48 -34.43
C ILE A 157 3.18 0.79 -34.17
N HIS A 158 3.00 1.17 -32.91
CA HIS A 158 2.24 2.37 -32.57
C HIS A 158 2.93 3.63 -33.09
N GLN A 159 4.25 3.72 -32.97
CA GLN A 159 5.07 4.81 -33.50
C GLN A 159 5.04 4.84 -35.02
N ALA A 160 5.07 3.67 -35.67
CA ALA A 160 4.96 3.58 -37.12
C ALA A 160 3.59 4.08 -37.61
N VAL A 161 2.49 3.80 -36.89
CA VAL A 161 1.15 4.34 -37.19
C VAL A 161 1.08 5.84 -36.91
N GLU A 162 1.65 6.32 -35.79
CA GLU A 162 1.76 7.77 -35.51
C GLU A 162 2.52 8.49 -36.63
N ALA A 163 3.64 7.92 -37.09
CA ALA A 163 4.45 8.46 -38.18
C ALA A 163 3.72 8.45 -39.53
N LYS A 164 3.00 7.36 -39.84
CA LYS A 164 2.14 7.25 -41.04
C LYS A 164 1.10 8.37 -41.13
N GLU A 165 0.52 8.76 -39.99
CA GLU A 165 -0.49 9.83 -39.93
C GLU A 165 0.12 11.24 -39.71
N GLY A 166 1.45 11.35 -39.63
CA GLY A 166 2.14 12.62 -39.38
C GLY A 166 1.94 13.18 -37.96
N LEU A 167 1.66 12.32 -36.99
CA LEU A 167 1.47 12.68 -35.59
C LEU A 167 2.80 12.82 -34.84
N LYS A 168 2.76 13.48 -33.68
CA LYS A 168 3.92 13.54 -32.78
C LYS A 168 4.17 12.16 -32.19
N ILE A 169 5.31 11.56 -32.54
CA ILE A 169 5.71 10.24 -32.06
C ILE A 169 5.97 10.29 -30.57
N GLN A 170 5.29 9.41 -29.85
CA GLN A 170 5.52 9.21 -28.43
C GLN A 170 6.50 8.06 -28.24
N ALA A 171 7.60 8.31 -27.54
CA ALA A 171 8.56 7.26 -27.20
C ALA A 171 7.85 6.15 -26.40
N ASP A 172 8.18 4.89 -26.70
CA ASP A 172 7.78 3.80 -25.83
C ASP A 172 8.56 3.89 -24.51
N SER A 173 7.86 3.53 -23.43
CA SER A 173 8.50 3.25 -22.16
C SER A 173 9.15 1.87 -22.26
N VAL A 174 10.48 1.84 -22.28
CA VAL A 174 11.26 0.60 -22.22
C VAL A 174 11.81 0.40 -20.81
N VAL A 175 11.94 -0.85 -20.38
CA VAL A 175 12.59 -1.17 -19.11
C VAL A 175 14.09 -1.00 -19.30
N VAL A 176 14.69 -0.05 -18.59
CA VAL A 176 16.13 0.28 -18.68
C VAL A 176 16.93 -0.49 -17.65
N ALA A 177 16.37 -0.70 -16.47
CA ALA A 177 16.97 -1.52 -15.42
C ALA A 177 15.88 -2.21 -14.61
N GLN A 178 16.14 -3.44 -14.17
CA GLN A 178 15.22 -4.20 -13.34
C GLN A 178 15.99 -5.08 -12.34
N ILE A 179 15.38 -5.36 -11.20
CA ILE A 179 15.84 -6.37 -10.24
C ILE A 179 14.66 -6.84 -9.38
N THR A 180 14.56 -8.14 -9.10
CA THR A 180 13.61 -8.64 -8.08
C THR A 180 14.11 -8.39 -6.66
N TYR A 181 13.17 -8.32 -5.70
CA TYR A 181 13.51 -8.23 -4.27
C TYR A 181 14.40 -9.40 -3.82
N GLN A 182 14.13 -10.59 -4.35
CA GLN A 182 14.86 -11.80 -4.03
C GLN A 182 16.35 -11.67 -4.42
N SER A 183 16.61 -11.30 -5.67
CA SER A 183 17.95 -11.05 -6.18
C SER A 183 18.68 -9.93 -5.45
N LEU A 184 18.00 -8.80 -5.24
CA LEU A 184 18.57 -7.66 -4.52
C LEU A 184 19.09 -8.06 -3.12
N PHE A 185 18.30 -8.81 -2.36
CA PHE A 185 18.71 -9.19 -1.00
C PHE A 185 19.71 -10.34 -0.94
N LYS A 186 19.83 -11.16 -1.99
CA LYS A 186 20.93 -12.13 -2.14
C LYS A 186 22.30 -11.45 -2.29
N LEU A 187 22.36 -10.19 -2.75
CA LEU A 187 23.62 -9.42 -2.84
C LEU A 187 24.23 -9.11 -1.47
N TYR A 188 23.47 -9.23 -0.38
CA TYR A 188 23.97 -8.97 0.97
C TYR A 188 24.76 -10.17 1.52
N PRO A 189 26.03 -9.99 1.94
CA PRO A 189 26.83 -11.07 2.54
C PRO A 189 26.22 -11.64 3.83
N LYS A 190 25.44 -10.82 4.54
CA LYS A 190 24.66 -11.22 5.72
C LYS A 190 23.24 -10.72 5.55
N LEU A 191 22.28 -11.60 5.75
CA LEU A 191 20.86 -11.29 5.71
C LEU A 191 20.19 -11.88 6.96
N SER A 192 19.42 -11.06 7.65
CA SER A 192 18.56 -11.48 8.76
C SER A 192 17.21 -10.79 8.62
N GLY A 193 16.18 -11.31 9.27
CA GLY A 193 14.88 -10.66 9.30
C GLY A 193 14.07 -11.03 10.53
N MET A 194 13.03 -10.25 10.79
CA MET A 194 12.09 -10.42 11.88
C MET A 194 10.66 -10.29 11.37
N THR A 195 9.76 -11.09 11.94
CA THR A 195 8.31 -11.03 11.68
C THR A 195 7.61 -11.97 12.67
N GLY A 196 6.32 -11.72 12.93
CA GLY A 196 5.50 -12.60 13.76
C GLY A 196 5.09 -13.91 13.06
N THR A 197 5.27 -14.03 11.74
CA THR A 197 4.56 -15.08 10.97
C THR A 197 5.41 -15.87 9.95
N ALA A 198 6.74 -15.83 10.06
CA ALA A 198 7.66 -16.49 9.12
C ALA A 198 7.63 -18.03 9.14
N LYS A 199 7.17 -18.67 10.23
CA LYS A 199 7.29 -20.14 10.39
C LYS A 199 6.56 -20.93 9.30
N THR A 200 5.48 -20.37 8.76
CA THR A 200 4.73 -20.95 7.64
C THR A 200 5.56 -21.09 6.36
N GLU A 201 6.43 -20.11 6.09
CA GLU A 201 7.26 -20.02 4.88
C GLU A 201 8.73 -20.43 5.12
N GLU A 202 9.02 -21.14 6.22
CA GLU A 202 10.37 -21.58 6.57
C GLU A 202 11.08 -22.31 5.43
N LYS A 203 10.35 -23.14 4.67
CA LYS A 203 10.92 -23.86 3.52
C LYS A 203 11.30 -22.93 2.38
N GLU A 204 10.54 -21.86 2.16
CA GLU A 204 10.84 -20.86 1.13
C GLU A 204 12.06 -20.04 1.55
N PHE A 205 12.10 -19.54 2.79
CA PHE A 205 13.25 -18.83 3.34
C PHE A 205 14.55 -19.64 3.31
N LEU A 206 14.48 -20.91 3.70
CA LEU A 206 15.66 -21.79 3.69
C LEU A 206 16.14 -22.08 2.27
N LYS A 207 15.22 -22.33 1.31
CA LYS A 207 15.59 -22.67 -0.06
C LYS A 207 16.07 -21.48 -0.87
N MET A 208 15.38 -20.34 -0.78
CA MET A 208 15.66 -19.16 -1.61
C MET A 208 16.75 -18.27 -1.02
N PHE A 209 16.79 -18.12 0.31
CA PHE A 209 17.66 -17.16 0.99
C PHE A 209 18.66 -17.80 1.95
N GLN A 210 18.65 -19.13 2.11
CA GLN A 210 19.46 -19.84 3.10
C GLN A 210 19.24 -19.33 4.54
N MET A 211 18.03 -18.82 4.81
CA MET A 211 17.66 -18.25 6.10
C MET A 211 16.83 -19.26 6.91
N PRO A 212 17.37 -19.82 8.01
CA PRO A 212 16.57 -20.64 8.92
C PRO A 212 15.59 -19.76 9.72
N VAL A 213 14.39 -20.29 9.99
CA VAL A 213 13.38 -19.58 10.79
C VAL A 213 13.36 -20.12 12.21
N ILE A 214 13.72 -19.27 13.17
CA ILE A 214 13.73 -19.59 14.60
C ILE A 214 12.50 -18.94 15.24
N GLU A 215 11.67 -19.75 15.89
CA GLU A 215 10.53 -19.28 16.66
C GLU A 215 11.00 -18.85 18.06
N VAL A 216 10.98 -17.55 18.32
CA VAL A 216 11.34 -16.99 19.63
C VAL A 216 10.15 -17.11 20.57
N PRO A 217 10.30 -17.68 21.78
CA PRO A 217 9.21 -17.77 22.76
C PRO A 217 8.63 -16.39 23.10
N THR A 218 7.32 -16.33 23.28
CA THR A 218 6.65 -15.10 23.71
C THR A 218 7.04 -14.73 25.15
N ASN A 219 7.14 -13.43 25.43
CA ASN A 219 7.42 -12.93 26.78
C ASN A 219 6.35 -13.38 27.81
N MET A 220 5.09 -13.38 27.38
CA MET A 220 3.94 -13.84 28.17
C MET A 220 3.17 -14.91 27.37
N SER A 221 2.46 -15.80 28.06
CA SER A 221 1.65 -16.84 27.40
C SER A 221 0.46 -16.23 26.67
N ASN A 222 0.19 -16.70 25.45
CA ASN A 222 -0.95 -16.24 24.66
C ASN A 222 -2.25 -16.87 25.20
N ILE A 223 -3.21 -16.03 25.62
CA ILE A 223 -4.54 -16.44 26.11
C ILE A 223 -5.68 -15.99 25.17
N ARG A 224 -5.34 -15.57 23.94
CA ARG A 224 -6.31 -15.15 22.92
C ARG A 224 -7.24 -16.30 22.53
N GLN A 225 -8.52 -15.99 22.38
CA GLN A 225 -9.53 -16.94 21.93
C GLN A 225 -9.79 -16.79 20.43
N ASP A 226 -9.33 -17.76 19.64
CA ASP A 226 -9.62 -17.82 18.22
C ASP A 226 -10.96 -18.56 18.01
N LEU A 227 -12.02 -17.79 17.77
CA LEU A 227 -13.37 -18.30 17.56
C LEU A 227 -13.48 -19.01 16.20
N PRO A 228 -14.42 -19.96 16.05
CA PRO A 228 -14.67 -20.64 14.79
C PRO A 228 -14.95 -19.65 13.65
N ILE A 229 -14.54 -20.04 12.44
CA ILE A 229 -14.86 -19.29 11.21
C ILE A 229 -16.34 -19.49 10.89
N GLN A 230 -17.06 -18.41 10.62
CA GLN A 230 -18.45 -18.40 10.19
C GLN A 230 -18.51 -18.22 8.68
N ALA A 231 -19.18 -19.15 7.99
CA ALA A 231 -19.39 -19.07 6.54
C ALA A 231 -20.83 -18.69 6.20
N PHE A 232 -21.00 -17.82 5.21
CA PHE A 232 -22.28 -17.30 4.74
C PHE A 232 -22.46 -17.62 3.26
N ALA A 233 -23.70 -17.90 2.83
CA ALA A 233 -24.02 -18.06 1.41
C ALA A 233 -23.91 -16.73 0.66
N THR A 234 -24.47 -15.66 1.24
CA THR A 234 -24.53 -14.34 0.62
C THR A 234 -23.57 -13.37 1.27
N ALA A 235 -23.13 -12.37 0.52
CA ALA A 235 -22.35 -11.26 1.08
C ALA A 235 -23.23 -10.39 2.00
N ARG A 236 -24.52 -10.25 1.67
CA ARG A 236 -25.48 -9.49 2.48
C ARG A 236 -25.60 -10.03 3.90
N GLY A 237 -25.89 -11.32 4.06
CA GLY A 237 -26.01 -11.95 5.38
C GLY A 237 -24.73 -11.82 6.21
N LYS A 238 -23.56 -11.99 5.57
CA LYS A 238 -22.26 -11.74 6.19
C LYS A 238 -22.18 -10.34 6.79
N TRP A 239 -22.46 -9.31 5.99
CA TRP A 239 -22.31 -7.91 6.42
C TRP A 239 -23.30 -7.52 7.52
N GLU A 240 -24.54 -8.02 7.46
CA GLU A 240 -25.52 -7.81 8.52
C GLU A 240 -25.05 -8.43 9.85
N TYR A 241 -24.46 -9.62 9.82
CA TYR A 241 -23.87 -10.27 10.99
C TYR A 241 -22.63 -9.55 11.52
N VAL A 242 -21.72 -9.11 10.63
CA VAL A 242 -20.55 -8.30 11.02
C VAL A 242 -21.02 -7.04 11.75
N ARG A 243 -22.00 -6.32 11.20
CA ARG A 243 -22.58 -5.13 11.83
C ARG A 243 -23.17 -5.45 13.21
N ALA A 244 -23.94 -6.54 13.32
CA ALA A 244 -24.58 -6.95 14.57
C ALA A 244 -23.54 -7.32 15.65
N GLU A 245 -22.45 -7.99 15.30
CA GLU A 245 -21.37 -8.31 16.23
C GLU A 245 -20.63 -7.05 16.69
N ILE A 246 -20.33 -6.12 15.77
CA ILE A 246 -19.75 -4.82 16.10
C ILE A 246 -20.66 -4.06 17.07
N GLU A 247 -21.97 -4.00 16.79
CA GLU A 247 -22.94 -3.32 17.64
C GLU A 247 -23.01 -3.94 19.04
N TYR A 248 -22.97 -5.26 19.14
CA TYR A 248 -22.95 -5.97 20.42
C TYR A 248 -21.69 -5.65 21.23
N MET A 249 -20.50 -5.71 20.60
CA MET A 249 -19.24 -5.40 21.26
C MET A 249 -19.16 -3.93 21.67
N PHE A 250 -19.65 -3.02 20.83
CA PHE A 250 -19.74 -1.59 21.12
C PHE A 250 -20.63 -1.33 22.34
N LYS A 251 -21.81 -1.95 22.43
CA LYS A 251 -22.70 -1.85 23.60
C LYS A 251 -22.04 -2.36 24.89
N LEU A 252 -21.17 -3.37 24.80
CA LEU A 252 -20.42 -3.88 25.94
C LEU A 252 -19.28 -2.97 26.40
N GLY A 253 -18.80 -2.05 25.57
CA GLY A 253 -17.59 -1.27 25.86
C GLY A 253 -16.33 -1.75 25.12
N ARG A 254 -16.41 -2.87 24.39
CA ARG A 254 -15.22 -3.61 23.96
C ARG A 254 -14.69 -3.05 22.63
N PRO A 255 -13.37 -2.80 22.50
CA PRO A 255 -12.79 -2.34 21.24
C PRO A 255 -12.85 -3.41 20.16
N VAL A 256 -13.11 -2.99 18.92
CA VAL A 256 -13.19 -3.86 17.76
C VAL A 256 -12.29 -3.35 16.64
N LEU A 257 -11.47 -4.25 16.10
CA LEU A 257 -10.71 -4.04 14.87
C LEU A 257 -11.28 -4.95 13.78
N VAL A 258 -11.69 -4.37 12.66
CA VAL A 258 -12.25 -5.11 11.52
C VAL A 258 -11.27 -5.03 10.36
N GLY A 259 -10.81 -6.19 9.89
CA GLY A 259 -9.98 -6.32 8.69
C GLY A 259 -10.83 -6.58 7.45
N THR A 260 -10.68 -5.74 6.43
CA THR A 260 -11.28 -5.91 5.10
C THR A 260 -10.20 -6.08 4.03
N THR A 261 -10.56 -6.69 2.91
CA THR A 261 -9.64 -6.92 1.77
C THR A 261 -9.64 -5.79 0.73
N SER A 262 -10.61 -4.87 0.80
CA SER A 262 -10.74 -3.79 -0.17
C SER A 262 -11.29 -2.53 0.48
N VAL A 263 -10.95 -1.38 -0.12
CA VAL A 263 -11.47 -0.06 0.30
C VAL A 263 -12.99 -0.02 0.14
N GLU A 264 -13.53 -0.59 -0.95
CA GLU A 264 -14.97 -0.68 -1.17
C GLU A 264 -15.69 -1.40 -0.04
N ASN A 265 -15.16 -2.53 0.44
CA ASN A 265 -15.72 -3.28 1.55
C ASN A 265 -15.66 -2.49 2.87
N SER A 266 -14.59 -1.73 3.11
CA SER A 266 -14.49 -0.84 4.27
C SER A 266 -15.49 0.30 4.24
N GLU A 267 -15.65 0.97 3.09
CA GLU A 267 -16.62 2.06 2.93
C GLU A 267 -18.06 1.53 3.05
N TYR A 268 -18.35 0.37 2.46
CA TYR A 268 -19.65 -0.28 2.60
C TYR A 268 -20.00 -0.59 4.06
N LEU A 269 -19.07 -1.17 4.82
CA LEU A 269 -19.28 -1.41 6.26
C LEU A 269 -19.38 -0.10 7.05
N SER A 270 -18.58 0.91 6.70
CA SER A 270 -18.65 2.26 7.28
C SER A 270 -20.05 2.85 7.13
N ASP A 271 -20.65 2.78 5.95
CA ASP A 271 -22.02 3.26 5.71
C ASP A 271 -23.06 2.49 6.53
N LEU A 272 -22.95 1.15 6.63
CA LEU A 272 -23.81 0.33 7.48
C LEU A 272 -23.71 0.69 8.98
N LEU A 273 -22.53 1.10 9.45
CA LEU A 273 -22.32 1.55 10.82
C LEU A 273 -22.82 2.99 11.05
N ARG A 274 -22.77 3.85 10.03
CA ARG A 274 -23.38 5.20 10.09
C ARG A 274 -24.89 5.13 10.24
N GLU A 275 -25.54 4.21 9.53
CA GLU A 275 -27.00 3.98 9.65
C GLU A 275 -27.42 3.63 11.08
N THR A 276 -26.57 2.92 11.83
CA THR A 276 -26.81 2.53 13.23
C THR A 276 -26.22 3.50 14.25
N ASN A 277 -25.68 4.64 13.81
CA ASN A 277 -25.01 5.65 14.64
C ASN A 277 -23.83 5.09 15.48
N ILE A 278 -23.11 4.10 14.95
CA ILE A 278 -21.91 3.57 15.60
C ILE A 278 -20.68 4.37 15.14
N PRO A 279 -19.97 5.04 16.07
CA PRO A 279 -18.77 5.78 15.74
C PRO A 279 -17.63 4.84 15.39
N HIS A 280 -16.94 5.12 14.29
CA HIS A 280 -15.83 4.29 13.81
C HIS A 280 -14.83 5.11 13.03
N ASN A 281 -13.63 4.56 12.86
CA ASN A 281 -12.59 5.12 12.00
C ASN A 281 -12.26 4.14 10.86
N VAL A 282 -11.98 4.67 9.67
CA VAL A 282 -11.59 3.88 8.50
C VAL A 282 -10.14 4.18 8.16
N LEU A 283 -9.34 3.12 7.96
CA LEU A 283 -7.94 3.17 7.56
C LEU A 283 -7.84 2.53 6.17
N ASN A 284 -7.42 3.32 5.19
CA ASN A 284 -7.44 2.97 3.77
C ASN A 284 -6.04 2.79 3.17
N ALA A 285 -4.99 2.73 4.01
CA ALA A 285 -3.59 2.54 3.63
C ALA A 285 -3.07 3.58 2.61
N ARG A 286 -3.61 4.81 2.66
CA ARG A 286 -3.22 5.88 1.73
C ARG A 286 -1.94 6.56 2.24
N PRO A 287 -0.83 6.60 1.46
CA PRO A 287 0.46 7.13 1.94
C PRO A 287 0.39 8.56 2.51
N LYS A 288 -0.44 9.42 1.94
CA LYS A 288 -0.66 10.81 2.41
C LYS A 288 -1.18 10.86 3.87
N TYR A 289 -1.88 9.83 4.33
CA TYR A 289 -2.53 9.80 5.64
C TYR A 289 -1.87 8.82 6.62
N ALA A 290 -0.75 8.19 6.27
CA ALA A 290 -0.11 7.16 7.07
C ALA A 290 0.14 7.60 8.54
N ALA A 291 0.67 8.81 8.75
CA ALA A 291 0.91 9.34 10.09
C ALA A 291 -0.39 9.47 10.93
N ARG A 292 -1.49 9.88 10.29
CA ARG A 292 -2.80 9.99 10.95
C ARG A 292 -3.42 8.61 11.20
N GLU A 293 -3.24 7.67 10.28
CA GLU A 293 -3.66 6.29 10.46
C GLU A 293 -2.93 5.65 11.65
N THR A 294 -1.61 5.88 11.80
CA THR A 294 -0.82 5.49 12.98
C THR A 294 -1.42 6.03 14.28
N GLU A 295 -1.78 7.32 14.33
CA GLU A 295 -2.40 7.93 15.51
C GLU A 295 -3.72 7.25 15.87
N ILE A 296 -4.56 6.94 14.88
CA ILE A 296 -5.84 6.25 15.09
C ILE A 296 -5.62 4.82 15.60
N VAL A 297 -4.69 4.07 15.00
CA VAL A 297 -4.39 2.67 15.37
C VAL A 297 -3.87 2.58 16.80
N ALA A 298 -3.04 3.55 17.21
CA ALA A 298 -2.51 3.62 18.57
C ALA A 298 -3.62 3.84 19.64
N GLN A 299 -4.78 4.37 19.23
CA GLN A 299 -5.95 4.55 20.10
C GLN A 299 -7.03 3.48 19.88
N ALA A 300 -6.85 2.53 18.97
CA ALA A 300 -7.84 1.50 18.63
C ALA A 300 -8.14 0.51 19.79
N GLY A 301 -7.27 0.44 20.80
CA GLY A 301 -7.47 -0.41 21.98
C GLY A 301 -8.27 0.25 23.12
N ARG A 302 -8.80 1.47 22.92
CA ARG A 302 -9.61 2.18 23.91
C ARG A 302 -11.04 1.66 23.98
N LYS A 303 -11.72 1.92 25.11
CA LYS A 303 -13.12 1.54 25.28
C LYS A 303 -13.99 2.14 24.16
N ASN A 304 -14.92 1.35 23.63
CA ASN A 304 -15.81 1.74 22.51
C ASN A 304 -15.11 2.08 21.17
N ALA A 305 -13.81 1.84 21.03
CA ALA A 305 -13.10 2.13 19.79
C ALA A 305 -13.47 1.08 18.71
N ILE A 306 -13.99 1.55 17.58
CA ILE A 306 -14.25 0.71 16.39
C ILE A 306 -13.35 1.21 15.25
N THR A 307 -12.50 0.32 14.74
CA THR A 307 -11.54 0.64 13.68
C THR A 307 -11.69 -0.34 12.52
N LEU A 308 -11.91 0.18 11.32
CA LEU A 308 -11.94 -0.58 10.07
C LEU A 308 -10.58 -0.41 9.37
N SER A 309 -9.90 -1.51 9.06
CA SER A 309 -8.57 -1.54 8.43
C SER A 309 -8.63 -2.29 7.10
N THR A 310 -8.33 -1.60 5.99
CA THR A 310 -8.18 -2.24 4.68
C THR A 310 -6.80 -2.84 4.54
N ASN A 311 -6.68 -4.10 4.11
CA ASN A 311 -5.42 -4.75 3.72
C ASN A 311 -4.26 -4.47 4.69
N MET A 312 -4.53 -4.52 6.00
CA MET A 312 -3.56 -4.27 7.06
C MET A 312 -2.97 -2.84 7.10
N ALA A 313 -3.78 -1.83 6.81
CA ALA A 313 -3.42 -0.42 7.00
C ALA A 313 -2.91 -0.11 8.43
N ASP A 314 -3.25 -0.94 9.40
CA ASP A 314 -2.82 -0.90 10.80
C ASP A 314 -1.43 -1.49 11.08
N ARG A 315 -0.61 -1.73 10.04
CA ARG A 315 0.72 -2.30 10.20
C ARG A 315 1.71 -1.37 10.92
N GLY A 316 2.65 -1.97 11.65
CA GLY A 316 3.75 -1.26 12.32
C GLY A 316 3.35 -0.49 13.57
N THR A 317 2.07 -0.40 13.90
CA THR A 317 1.57 0.33 15.08
C THR A 317 0.87 -0.60 16.05
N ASP A 318 1.15 -0.43 17.33
CA ASP A 318 0.60 -1.30 18.36
C ASP A 318 -0.73 -0.81 18.93
N SER A 319 -1.78 -1.63 18.82
CA SER A 319 -3.07 -1.39 19.47
C SER A 319 -3.00 -1.81 20.95
N ILE A 320 -2.50 -0.90 21.79
CA ILE A 320 -2.39 -1.10 23.24
C ILE A 320 -3.78 -0.97 23.87
N LEU A 321 -4.17 -1.90 24.75
CA LEU A 321 -5.44 -1.81 25.49
C LEU A 321 -5.42 -0.59 26.40
N GLY A 322 -6.43 0.28 26.28
CA GLY A 322 -6.48 1.58 26.94
C GLY A 322 -5.81 2.73 26.17
N GLY A 323 -5.20 2.46 25.01
CA GLY A 323 -4.60 3.46 24.12
C GLY A 323 -3.15 3.80 24.46
N ASN A 324 -2.47 4.49 23.53
CA ASN A 324 -1.10 4.95 23.73
C ASN A 324 -1.08 6.32 24.45
N PRO A 325 -0.52 6.40 25.68
CA PRO A 325 -0.58 7.63 26.48
C PRO A 325 0.26 8.77 25.88
N LYS A 326 1.38 8.47 25.22
CA LYS A 326 2.25 9.49 24.61
C LYS A 326 1.57 10.18 23.44
N MET A 327 0.96 9.39 22.55
CA MET A 327 0.21 9.93 21.41
C MET A 327 -1.04 10.68 21.86
N LEU A 328 -1.73 10.18 22.90
CA LEU A 328 -2.91 10.84 23.46
C LEU A 328 -2.56 12.20 24.11
N ALA A 329 -1.45 12.29 24.86
CA ALA A 329 -0.99 13.54 25.43
C ALA A 329 -0.57 14.56 24.36
N LYS A 330 0.08 14.10 23.29
CA LYS A 330 0.41 14.91 22.12
C LYS A 330 -0.86 15.45 21.44
N GLU A 331 -1.86 14.62 21.22
CA GLU A 331 -3.15 15.02 20.64
C GLU A 331 -3.85 16.09 21.49
N ILE A 332 -3.89 15.92 22.81
CA ILE A 332 -4.49 16.91 23.74
C ILE A 332 -3.77 18.26 23.67
N LEU A 333 -2.44 18.27 23.55
CA LEU A 333 -1.66 19.49 23.37
C LEU A 333 -1.95 20.14 22.01
N GLU A 334 -1.92 19.37 20.93
CA GLU A 334 -2.19 19.86 19.59
C GLU A 334 -3.59 20.50 19.52
N ASP A 335 -4.62 19.83 20.03
CA ASP A 335 -5.99 20.35 20.11
C ASP A 335 -6.07 21.67 20.91
N SER A 336 -5.27 21.79 21.97
CA SER A 336 -5.29 22.95 22.88
C SER A 336 -4.46 24.13 22.36
N LEU A 337 -3.41 23.89 21.57
CA LEU A 337 -2.41 24.89 21.20
C LEU A 337 -2.52 25.32 19.72
N LEU A 338 -2.80 24.41 18.79
CA LEU A 338 -2.78 24.70 17.35
C LEU A 338 -3.79 25.78 16.96
N SER A 339 -4.97 25.78 17.60
CA SER A 339 -6.00 26.80 17.38
C SER A 339 -5.57 28.22 17.76
N PHE A 340 -4.55 28.37 18.62
CA PHE A 340 -4.00 29.67 19.02
C PHE A 340 -2.71 30.04 18.26
N LEU A 341 -1.97 29.06 17.76
CA LEU A 341 -0.74 29.27 16.99
C LEU A 341 -0.99 29.54 15.50
N THR A 342 -2.07 28.99 14.94
CA THR A 342 -2.37 29.02 13.51
C THR A 342 -3.67 29.78 13.20
N GLN A 343 -3.72 30.52 12.08
CA GLN A 343 -4.95 31.15 11.56
C GLN A 343 -5.61 30.36 10.43
N ASN A 344 -4.88 29.45 9.78
CA ASN A 344 -5.40 28.63 8.70
C ASN A 344 -5.98 27.32 9.25
N VAL A 345 -7.27 27.10 9.00
CA VAL A 345 -7.87 25.76 9.11
C VAL A 345 -7.16 24.87 8.09
N PRO A 346 -6.75 23.63 8.44
CA PRO A 346 -6.04 22.77 7.52
C PRO A 346 -6.80 22.61 6.20
N ASP A 347 -6.10 22.85 5.09
CA ASP A 347 -6.53 22.58 3.72
C ASP A 347 -6.41 21.05 3.49
N VAL A 348 -7.26 20.31 4.21
CA VAL A 348 -7.34 18.86 4.13
C VAL A 348 -8.76 18.57 3.72
N ASP A 349 -8.94 18.11 2.49
CA ASP A 349 -10.19 17.57 1.96
C ASP A 349 -10.95 16.85 3.08
N ILE A 350 -12.02 17.50 3.56
CA ILE A 350 -12.92 16.96 4.57
C ILE A 350 -13.83 15.98 3.83
N ASP A 351 -13.26 14.86 3.38
CA ASP A 351 -14.02 13.74 2.81
C ASP A 351 -14.02 12.53 3.75
N SER A 352 -13.58 12.71 5.01
CA SER A 352 -13.93 11.81 6.10
C SER A 352 -15.06 12.43 6.92
N GLY A 353 -16.29 12.17 6.47
CA GLY A 353 -17.50 12.47 7.21
C GLY A 353 -17.36 12.04 8.68
N THR A 354 -17.44 13.04 9.58
CA THR A 354 -17.74 12.86 11.00
C THR A 354 -16.96 11.77 11.75
N SER A 355 -15.66 12.00 12.02
CA SER A 355 -15.06 11.51 13.28
C SER A 355 -14.97 12.66 14.29
N LYS A 356 -16.13 13.16 14.72
CA LYS A 356 -16.20 14.09 15.86
C LYS A 356 -16.04 13.28 17.15
N LYS A 357 -14.84 13.25 17.74
CA LYS A 357 -14.63 13.18 19.21
C LYS A 357 -15.51 12.15 19.95
N VAL A 358 -15.53 10.88 19.54
CA VAL A 358 -16.39 9.86 20.18
C VAL A 358 -15.67 8.98 21.21
N LEU A 359 -14.34 8.99 21.22
CA LEU A 359 -13.60 8.44 22.34
C LEU A 359 -13.82 9.35 23.57
N SER A 360 -13.96 8.74 24.75
CA SER A 360 -14.14 9.46 26.01
C SER A 360 -13.04 10.53 26.12
N LYS A 361 -13.42 11.81 26.24
CA LYS A 361 -12.44 12.87 26.48
C LYS A 361 -11.72 12.54 27.78
N VAL A 362 -10.40 12.44 27.73
CA VAL A 362 -9.58 12.25 28.92
C VAL A 362 -9.85 13.41 29.88
N ASN A 363 -10.29 13.10 31.09
CA ASN A 363 -10.43 14.11 32.13
C ASN A 363 -9.03 14.45 32.65
N VAL A 364 -8.44 15.49 32.08
CA VAL A 364 -7.14 16.03 32.50
C VAL A 364 -7.29 16.69 33.87
N GLY A 365 -6.32 16.49 34.77
CA GLY A 365 -6.36 17.04 36.12
C GLY A 365 -6.31 18.57 36.17
N PRO A 366 -6.73 19.20 37.28
CA PRO A 366 -6.77 20.67 37.41
C PRO A 366 -5.38 21.32 37.28
N SER A 367 -4.31 20.65 37.71
CA SER A 367 -2.92 21.12 37.55
C SER A 367 -2.51 21.18 36.09
N SER A 368 -2.76 20.10 35.35
CA SER A 368 -2.46 19.97 33.92
C SER A 368 -3.30 20.93 33.09
N LEU A 369 -4.57 21.13 33.43
CA LEU A 369 -5.43 22.16 32.81
C LEU A 369 -4.89 23.57 33.05
N GLY A 370 -4.39 23.86 34.26
CA GLY A 370 -3.75 25.13 34.59
C GLY A 370 -2.51 25.40 33.73
N LEU A 371 -1.65 24.38 33.57
CA LEU A 371 -0.47 24.47 32.71
C LEU A 371 -0.84 24.62 31.23
N LEU A 372 -1.79 23.82 30.72
CA LEU A 372 -2.29 23.94 29.35
C LEU A 372 -2.85 25.34 29.08
N ALA A 373 -3.64 25.89 30.00
CA ALA A 373 -4.19 27.24 29.87
C ALA A 373 -3.07 28.30 29.85
N LYS A 374 -2.07 28.18 30.74
CA LYS A 374 -0.90 29.07 30.76
C LYS A 374 -0.14 29.02 29.43
N THR A 375 0.10 27.82 28.91
CA THR A 375 0.81 27.59 27.64
C THR A 375 0.00 28.06 26.43
N ALA A 376 -1.32 27.89 26.43
CA ALA A 376 -2.20 28.39 25.37
C ALA A 376 -2.22 29.92 25.32
N ILE A 377 -2.24 30.58 26.49
CA ILE A 377 -2.11 32.04 26.57
C ILE A 377 -0.76 32.49 26.01
N LEU A 378 0.34 31.86 26.43
CA LEU A 378 1.69 32.12 25.90
C LEU A 378 1.74 31.95 24.38
N SER A 379 1.17 30.86 23.86
CA SER A 379 1.08 30.58 22.42
C SER A 379 0.39 31.71 21.66
N LYS A 380 -0.72 32.21 22.19
CA LYS A 380 -1.46 33.34 21.62
C LYS A 380 -0.66 34.64 21.65
N TYR A 381 0.17 34.86 22.67
CA TYR A 381 1.03 36.04 22.76
C TYR A 381 2.20 35.98 21.78
N VAL A 382 2.89 34.84 21.69
CA VAL A 382 4.01 34.63 20.75
C VAL A 382 3.54 34.82 19.31
N SER A 383 2.42 34.20 18.92
CA SER A 383 1.81 34.36 17.59
C SER A 383 1.49 35.82 17.25
N LYS A 384 1.06 36.62 18.24
CA LYS A 384 0.78 38.07 18.04
C LYS A 384 2.04 38.93 17.96
N ASN A 385 3.08 38.63 18.74
CA ASN A 385 4.30 39.45 18.81
C ASN A 385 5.19 39.25 17.58
N GLU A 386 5.26 38.03 17.04
CA GLU A 386 6.13 37.71 15.90
C GLU A 386 5.61 38.21 14.55
N SER A 387 4.43 38.85 14.50
CA SER A 387 3.80 39.40 13.27
C SER A 387 3.61 38.39 12.12
N LYS A 388 3.89 37.11 12.35
CA LYS A 388 3.73 35.98 11.42
C LYS A 388 2.76 34.99 12.07
N SER A 389 1.62 34.74 11.44
CA SER A 389 0.86 33.52 11.76
C SER A 389 1.74 32.34 11.37
N TRP A 390 2.09 31.48 12.32
CA TRP A 390 2.84 30.28 12.01
C TRP A 390 2.05 29.42 11.02
N THR A 391 2.77 28.82 10.08
CA THR A 391 2.20 27.74 9.28
C THR A 391 1.89 26.54 10.18
N TYR A 392 0.99 25.67 9.74
CA TYR A 392 0.61 24.48 10.51
C TYR A 392 1.81 23.57 10.82
N ASP A 393 2.73 23.44 9.85
CA ASP A 393 3.93 22.62 9.99
C ASP A 393 4.95 23.23 10.96
N GLU A 394 5.14 24.55 10.95
CA GLU A 394 5.99 25.25 11.93
C GLU A 394 5.49 25.05 13.36
N ALA A 395 4.17 25.16 13.58
CA ALA A 395 3.56 24.93 14.89
C ALA A 395 3.72 23.47 15.35
N ARG A 396 3.53 22.50 14.46
CA ARG A 396 3.75 21.07 14.77
C ARG A 396 5.21 20.74 15.06
N ASN A 397 6.14 21.34 14.33
CA ASN A 397 7.57 21.15 14.57
C ASN A 397 7.96 21.71 15.94
N MET A 398 7.52 22.92 16.30
CA MET A 398 7.76 23.50 17.64
C MET A 398 7.23 22.61 18.76
N ILE A 399 6.00 22.07 18.62
CA ILE A 399 5.43 21.15 19.61
C ILE A 399 6.28 19.87 19.70
N SER A 400 6.71 19.33 18.56
CA SER A 400 7.52 18.10 18.51
C SER A 400 8.90 18.31 19.15
N GLU A 401 9.60 19.39 18.83
CA GLU A 401 10.88 19.77 19.45
C GLU A 401 10.73 19.96 20.97
N SER A 402 9.63 20.58 21.41
CA SER A 402 9.34 20.76 22.84
C SER A 402 9.08 19.43 23.55
N ILE A 403 8.43 18.48 22.87
CA ILE A 403 8.24 17.12 23.38
C ILE A 403 9.58 16.39 23.47
N GLU A 404 10.49 16.53 22.51
CA GLU A 404 11.83 15.95 22.58
C GLU A 404 12.66 16.56 23.73
N MET A 405 12.55 17.87 23.94
CA MET A 405 13.16 18.57 25.08
C MET A 405 12.67 17.99 26.41
N SER A 406 11.38 17.65 26.53
CA SER A 406 10.82 17.03 27.74
C SER A 406 11.40 15.65 28.07
N GLN A 407 12.01 14.96 27.10
CA GLN A 407 12.64 13.65 27.30
C GLN A 407 14.10 13.76 27.76
N SER A 408 14.74 14.90 27.55
CA SER A 408 16.16 15.13 27.85
C SER A 408 16.38 15.99 29.10
N VAL A 409 15.40 16.80 29.49
CA VAL A 409 15.49 17.75 30.60
C VAL A 409 14.49 17.40 31.70
N GLU A 410 14.96 17.36 32.94
CA GLU A 410 14.12 17.09 34.12
C GLU A 410 13.11 18.21 34.38
N SER A 411 11.94 17.84 34.91
CA SER A 411 10.83 18.78 35.18
C SER A 411 11.21 19.99 36.05
N THR A 412 12.15 19.80 36.99
CA THR A 412 12.65 20.87 37.87
C THR A 412 13.54 21.87 37.16
N GLU A 413 14.25 21.44 36.12
CA GLU A 413 15.15 22.26 35.31
C GLU A 413 14.37 23.00 34.23
N LEU A 414 13.32 22.38 33.66
CA LEU A 414 12.34 23.07 32.82
C LEU A 414 11.66 24.22 33.57
N GLN A 415 11.29 24.01 34.84
CA GLN A 415 10.69 25.05 35.66
C GLN A 415 11.67 26.22 35.89
N LYS A 416 12.95 25.93 36.14
CA LYS A 416 14.00 26.97 36.25
C LYS A 416 14.18 27.74 34.94
N LEU A 417 14.20 27.07 33.79
CA LEU A 417 14.30 27.72 32.48
C LEU A 417 13.11 28.65 32.21
N ILE A 418 11.90 28.26 32.64
CA ILE A 418 10.71 29.11 32.55
C ILE A 418 10.87 30.36 33.44
N ASP A 419 11.38 30.19 34.66
CA ASP A 419 11.52 31.26 35.64
C ASP A 419 12.70 32.21 35.30
N GLU A 420 13.78 31.70 34.69
CA GLU A 420 14.96 32.47 34.25
C GLU A 420 14.70 33.25 32.95
N GLN A 421 13.90 32.70 32.03
CA GLN A 421 13.58 33.32 30.72
C GLN A 421 12.31 34.16 30.74
N THR A 422 11.89 34.68 31.90
CA THR A 422 10.62 35.41 32.05
C THR A 422 10.48 36.62 31.10
N GLU A 423 11.60 37.21 30.65
CA GLU A 423 11.62 38.33 29.68
C GLU A 423 11.49 37.91 28.20
N MET A 424 11.59 36.61 27.87
CA MET A 424 11.69 36.10 26.49
C MET A 424 10.57 35.12 26.07
N TYR A 425 9.48 35.01 26.84
CA TYR A 425 8.32 34.13 26.56
C TYR A 425 8.72 32.69 26.21
N PRO A 426 9.14 31.85 27.19
CA PRO A 426 9.72 30.54 26.95
C PRO A 426 8.65 29.51 26.55
N LEU A 427 8.18 29.58 25.31
CA LEU A 427 7.10 28.75 24.78
C LEU A 427 7.50 27.26 24.77
N GLY A 428 8.70 26.93 24.29
CA GLY A 428 9.19 25.55 24.22
C GLY A 428 9.22 24.85 25.59
N PRO A 429 9.93 25.40 26.60
CA PRO A 429 9.92 24.86 27.97
C PRO A 429 8.52 24.77 28.59
N SER A 430 7.63 25.74 28.30
CA SER A 430 6.25 25.73 28.79
C SER A 430 5.40 24.62 28.15
N ILE A 431 5.60 24.33 26.87
CA ILE A 431 4.98 23.19 26.18
C ILE A 431 5.52 21.87 26.75
N ALA A 432 6.83 21.76 26.93
CA ALA A 432 7.48 20.58 27.50
C ALA A 432 6.95 20.26 28.91
N LEU A 433 6.84 21.27 29.78
CA LEU A 433 6.31 21.10 31.14
C LEU A 433 4.82 20.72 31.14
N ALA A 434 4.01 21.36 30.28
CA ALA A 434 2.60 21.01 30.12
C ALA A 434 2.43 19.57 29.60
N TYR A 435 3.27 19.14 28.65
CA TYR A 435 3.29 17.77 28.14
C TYR A 435 3.56 16.74 29.23
N LEU A 436 4.58 16.94 30.06
CA LEU A 436 4.89 15.99 31.15
C LEU A 436 3.73 15.85 32.14
N SER A 437 3.05 16.96 32.47
CA SER A 437 1.89 16.93 33.36
C SER A 437 0.71 16.18 32.73
N VAL A 438 0.39 16.47 31.46
CA VAL A 438 -0.69 15.81 30.72
C VAL A 438 -0.39 14.34 30.47
N LEU A 439 0.87 13.99 30.19
CA LEU A 439 1.32 12.62 29.99
C LEU A 439 1.03 11.77 31.22
N LYS A 440 1.33 12.29 32.42
CA LYS A 440 1.06 11.58 33.68
C LYS A 440 -0.44 11.29 33.88
N ASP A 441 -1.30 12.25 33.54
CA ASP A 441 -2.75 12.06 33.59
C ASP A 441 -3.22 11.03 32.55
N CYS A 442 -2.65 11.08 31.34
CA CYS A 442 -2.94 10.12 30.27
C CYS A 442 -2.48 8.70 30.63
N GLU A 443 -1.30 8.53 31.22
CA GLU A 443 -0.80 7.21 31.67
C GLU A 443 -1.74 6.59 32.70
N SER A 444 -2.19 7.38 33.68
CA SER A 444 -3.17 6.92 34.68
C SER A 444 -4.50 6.55 34.02
N HIS A 445 -4.99 7.38 33.10
CA HIS A 445 -6.23 7.13 32.37
C HIS A 445 -6.14 5.85 31.51
N CYS A 446 -5.13 5.74 30.66
CA CYS A 446 -4.91 4.60 29.78
C CYS A 446 -4.70 3.30 30.57
N SER A 447 -4.03 3.35 31.72
CA SER A 447 -3.88 2.19 32.60
C SER A 447 -5.22 1.71 33.16
N ASN A 448 -6.05 2.64 33.68
CA ASN A 448 -7.36 2.31 34.22
C ASN A 448 -8.33 1.80 33.14
N GLU A 449 -8.40 2.49 32.00
CA GLU A 449 -9.21 2.07 30.85
C GLU A 449 -8.73 0.73 30.28
N GLY A 450 -7.41 0.50 30.26
CA GLY A 450 -6.82 -0.77 29.86
C GLY A 450 -7.26 -1.93 30.76
N LEU A 451 -7.30 -1.75 32.09
CA LEU A 451 -7.82 -2.77 33.01
C LEU A 451 -9.31 -3.05 32.77
N GLU A 452 -10.10 -2.01 32.53
CA GLU A 452 -11.52 -2.16 32.20
C GLU A 452 -11.70 -2.95 30.90
N VAL A 453 -10.99 -2.56 29.83
CA VAL A 453 -11.03 -3.26 28.53
C VAL A 453 -10.59 -4.72 28.67
N LYS A 454 -9.57 -5.02 29.49
CA LYS A 454 -9.15 -6.40 29.78
C LYS A 454 -10.28 -7.19 30.46
N SER A 455 -11.01 -6.59 31.41
CA SER A 455 -12.15 -7.24 32.07
C SER A 455 -13.32 -7.52 31.12
N LEU A 456 -13.47 -6.70 30.07
CA LEU A 456 -14.45 -6.89 29.00
C LEU A 456 -14.02 -7.91 27.93
N GLY A 457 -12.84 -8.53 28.09
CA GLY A 457 -12.31 -9.55 27.18
C GLY A 457 -11.25 -9.03 26.19
N GLY A 458 -10.79 -7.79 26.32
CA GLY A 458 -9.74 -7.20 25.49
C GLY A 458 -10.16 -6.92 24.05
N LEU A 459 -9.20 -6.77 23.14
CA LEU A 459 -9.47 -6.45 21.73
C LEU A 459 -10.19 -7.60 21.02
N HIS A 460 -11.28 -7.29 20.32
CA HIS A 460 -11.98 -8.21 19.44
C HIS A 460 -11.62 -7.92 17.98
N VAL A 461 -11.11 -8.92 17.26
CA VAL A 461 -10.68 -8.77 15.86
C VAL A 461 -11.61 -9.54 14.95
N ILE A 462 -12.17 -8.88 13.93
CA ILE A 462 -13.05 -9.47 12.93
C ILE A 462 -12.36 -9.47 11.58
N GLY A 463 -12.13 -10.64 10.99
CA GLY A 463 -11.75 -10.77 9.57
C GLY A 463 -13.01 -10.93 8.71
N THR A 464 -13.21 -10.06 7.73
CA THR A 464 -14.44 -10.06 6.88
C THR A 464 -14.30 -10.87 5.58
N SER A 465 -13.12 -11.43 5.36
CA SER A 465 -12.75 -12.31 4.25
C SER A 465 -11.47 -13.06 4.62
N LEU A 466 -11.17 -14.13 3.91
CA LEU A 466 -9.87 -14.80 4.00
C LEU A 466 -8.92 -14.18 2.97
N HIS A 467 -7.69 -13.92 3.40
CA HIS A 467 -6.64 -13.47 2.49
C HIS A 467 -6.08 -14.66 1.70
N GLU A 468 -5.34 -14.34 0.64
CA GLU A 468 -4.67 -15.31 -0.24
C GLU A 468 -3.63 -16.18 0.50
N SER A 469 -3.16 -15.72 1.67
CA SER A 469 -2.28 -16.47 2.55
C SER A 469 -2.79 -16.45 3.99
N ARG A 470 -2.68 -17.61 4.66
CA ARG A 470 -2.98 -17.78 6.08
C ARG A 470 -2.10 -16.91 6.97
N ARG A 471 -0.90 -16.59 6.50
CA ARG A 471 0.05 -15.72 7.18
C ARG A 471 -0.57 -14.35 7.45
N ILE A 472 -1.19 -13.79 6.42
CA ILE A 472 -1.85 -12.48 6.46
C ILE A 472 -3.03 -12.55 7.45
N ASP A 473 -3.85 -13.59 7.39
CA ASP A 473 -4.92 -13.78 8.38
C ASP A 473 -4.39 -13.89 9.83
N ASN A 474 -3.27 -14.59 10.04
CA ASN A 474 -2.65 -14.74 11.35
C ASN A 474 -2.04 -13.42 11.87
N GLN A 475 -1.53 -12.56 11.00
CA GLN A 475 -1.09 -11.22 11.40
C GLN A 475 -2.28 -10.38 11.89
N LEU A 476 -3.43 -10.43 11.20
CA LEU A 476 -4.66 -9.79 11.66
C LEU A 476 -5.09 -10.35 13.03
N ARG A 477 -5.10 -11.68 13.21
CA ARG A 477 -5.35 -12.32 14.52
C ARG A 477 -4.37 -11.87 15.60
N GLY A 478 -3.11 -11.66 15.22
CA GLY A 478 -2.01 -11.22 16.08
C GLY A 478 -2.15 -9.78 16.61
N ARG A 479 -3.12 -9.01 16.11
CA ARG A 479 -3.47 -7.70 16.69
C ARG A 479 -4.09 -7.84 18.07
N ALA A 480 -4.82 -8.94 18.34
CA ALA A 480 -5.35 -9.26 19.66
C ALA A 480 -4.42 -10.17 20.47
N GLY A 481 -4.53 -10.09 21.80
CA GLY A 481 -3.86 -11.01 22.73
C GLY A 481 -2.37 -10.75 22.96
N ARG A 482 -1.94 -9.49 22.81
CA ARG A 482 -0.53 -9.11 22.94
C ARG A 482 -0.08 -9.10 24.39
N GLN A 483 1.18 -9.47 24.64
CA GLN A 483 1.76 -9.55 26.00
C GLN A 483 0.90 -10.33 27.00
N GLY A 484 0.17 -11.35 26.54
CA GLY A 484 -0.71 -12.17 27.38
C GLY A 484 -2.02 -11.49 27.76
N ASP A 485 -2.39 -10.40 27.08
CA ASP A 485 -3.70 -9.78 27.26
C ASP A 485 -4.82 -10.70 26.78
N PRO A 486 -6.03 -10.58 27.36
CA PRO A 486 -7.21 -11.20 26.80
C PRO A 486 -7.51 -10.60 25.42
N GLY A 487 -8.14 -11.40 24.57
CA GLY A 487 -8.54 -10.98 23.24
C GLY A 487 -9.28 -12.09 22.54
N SER A 488 -9.99 -11.77 21.47
CA SER A 488 -10.64 -12.79 20.65
C SER A 488 -10.60 -12.43 19.19
N THR A 489 -10.61 -13.45 18.32
CA THR A 489 -10.63 -13.26 16.88
C THR A 489 -11.75 -14.08 16.26
N ARG A 490 -12.40 -13.56 15.22
CA ARG A 490 -13.42 -14.28 14.44
C ARG A 490 -13.27 -13.93 12.98
N PHE A 491 -13.40 -14.92 12.10
CA PHE A 491 -13.48 -14.68 10.66
C PHE A 491 -14.89 -14.99 10.18
N MET A 492 -15.44 -14.07 9.40
CA MET A 492 -16.73 -14.18 8.75
C MET A 492 -16.49 -14.11 7.24
N VAL A 493 -16.83 -15.18 6.53
CA VAL A 493 -16.54 -15.32 5.10
C VAL A 493 -17.81 -15.56 4.31
N SER A 494 -17.90 -15.01 3.11
CA SER A 494 -18.96 -15.32 2.17
C SER A 494 -18.44 -16.19 1.05
N LEU A 495 -19.25 -17.14 0.57
CA LEU A 495 -18.94 -17.86 -0.67
C LEU A 495 -18.88 -16.93 -1.90
N GLN A 496 -19.43 -15.72 -1.80
CA GLN A 496 -19.37 -14.69 -2.83
C GLN A 496 -18.10 -13.83 -2.76
N ASP A 497 -17.23 -14.01 -1.76
CA ASP A 497 -15.99 -13.24 -1.63
C ASP A 497 -15.03 -13.53 -2.80
N GLU A 498 -14.22 -12.54 -3.17
CA GLU A 498 -13.32 -12.57 -4.35
C GLU A 498 -12.41 -13.80 -4.39
N MET A 499 -11.92 -14.24 -3.23
CA MET A 499 -11.02 -15.40 -3.13
C MET A 499 -11.65 -16.67 -3.72
N PHE A 500 -12.95 -16.90 -3.50
CA PHE A 500 -13.64 -18.08 -4.03
C PHE A 500 -13.87 -18.00 -5.55
N GLN A 501 -14.14 -16.78 -6.04
CA GLN A 501 -14.36 -16.52 -7.46
C GLN A 501 -13.03 -16.68 -8.25
N LYS A 502 -11.95 -16.11 -7.73
CA LYS A 502 -10.63 -16.06 -8.40
C LYS A 502 -10.01 -17.44 -8.59
N PHE A 503 -10.16 -18.32 -7.61
CA PHE A 503 -9.65 -19.70 -7.71
C PHE A 503 -10.69 -20.68 -8.28
N ASN A 504 -11.79 -20.15 -8.85
CA ASN A 504 -12.79 -20.80 -9.69
C ASN A 504 -13.16 -22.22 -9.24
N PHE A 505 -13.48 -22.34 -7.95
CA PHE A 505 -14.03 -23.58 -7.44
C PHE A 505 -15.46 -23.71 -7.94
N ASP A 506 -15.86 -24.94 -8.27
CA ASP A 506 -17.27 -25.30 -8.45
C ASP A 506 -18.00 -24.98 -7.14
N THR A 507 -18.43 -23.74 -6.97
CA THR A 507 -19.11 -23.25 -5.77
C THR A 507 -20.56 -23.65 -5.80
N GLU A 508 -21.05 -24.25 -6.90
CA GLU A 508 -22.42 -24.74 -6.99
C GLU A 508 -22.71 -25.79 -5.93
N TRP A 509 -21.78 -26.72 -5.65
CA TRP A 509 -22.02 -27.73 -4.61
C TRP A 509 -22.08 -27.09 -3.22
N ALA A 510 -21.28 -26.05 -2.96
CA ALA A 510 -21.25 -25.35 -1.68
C ALA A 510 -22.54 -24.52 -1.51
N ILE A 511 -22.95 -23.76 -2.53
CA ILE A 511 -24.21 -23.01 -2.55
C ILE A 511 -25.42 -23.97 -2.43
N LYS A 512 -25.41 -25.12 -3.14
CA LYS A 512 -26.43 -26.18 -3.03
C LYS A 512 -26.45 -26.85 -1.65
N LEU A 513 -25.30 -26.98 -1.00
CA LEU A 513 -25.21 -27.53 0.37
C LEU A 513 -25.75 -26.53 1.38
N ILE A 514 -25.37 -25.25 1.28
CA ILE A 514 -25.82 -24.19 2.19
C ILE A 514 -27.33 -23.97 2.07
N SER A 515 -27.84 -23.81 0.84
CA SER A 515 -29.29 -23.63 0.59
C SER A 515 -30.14 -24.80 1.11
N ARG A 516 -29.60 -26.04 1.15
CA ARG A 516 -30.30 -27.19 1.75
C ARG A 516 -30.27 -27.23 3.28
N ILE A 517 -29.29 -26.57 3.91
CA ILE A 517 -29.08 -26.65 5.36
C ILE A 517 -29.88 -25.56 6.09
N THR A 518 -29.84 -24.31 5.62
CA THR A 518 -30.34 -23.19 6.43
C THR A 518 -31.76 -22.76 6.10
N ASN A 519 -32.34 -23.12 4.94
CA ASN A 519 -33.62 -22.57 4.41
C ASN A 519 -33.67 -21.02 4.31
N ASP A 520 -32.64 -20.33 4.80
CA ASP A 520 -32.47 -18.89 4.94
C ASP A 520 -31.00 -18.58 4.59
N GLU A 521 -30.77 -17.62 3.70
CA GLU A 521 -29.44 -17.37 3.11
C GLU A 521 -28.50 -16.58 4.04
N ASP A 522 -29.05 -16.09 5.16
CA ASP A 522 -28.37 -15.14 6.05
C ASP A 522 -27.84 -15.77 7.36
N ILE A 523 -28.05 -17.07 7.61
CA ILE A 523 -27.58 -17.75 8.83
C ILE A 523 -26.12 -18.20 8.70
N PRO A 524 -25.25 -17.95 9.71
CA PRO A 524 -23.87 -18.42 9.70
C PRO A 524 -23.82 -19.94 9.82
N ILE A 525 -22.95 -20.56 9.03
CA ILE A 525 -22.65 -21.99 9.14
C ILE A 525 -21.30 -22.16 9.82
N GLU A 526 -21.33 -22.86 10.94
CA GLU A 526 -20.16 -23.27 11.68
C GLU A 526 -19.98 -24.79 11.56
N GLY A 527 -18.81 -25.24 11.09
CA GLY A 527 -18.57 -26.67 10.95
C GLY A 527 -17.15 -27.02 10.51
N ASN A 528 -16.60 -28.08 11.10
CA ASN A 528 -15.24 -28.55 10.80
C ASN A 528 -15.02 -28.91 9.32
N ALA A 529 -16.05 -29.35 8.61
CA ALA A 529 -15.96 -29.70 7.18
C ALA A 529 -15.69 -28.45 6.32
N ILE A 530 -16.44 -27.37 6.55
CA ILE A 530 -16.29 -26.11 5.83
C ILE A 530 -14.93 -25.50 6.14
N VAL A 531 -14.54 -25.42 7.43
CA VAL A 531 -13.22 -24.90 7.83
C VAL A 531 -12.09 -25.67 7.12
N LYS A 532 -12.16 -27.00 7.04
CA LYS A 532 -11.15 -27.80 6.32
C LYS A 532 -11.09 -27.46 4.83
N GLN A 533 -12.24 -27.23 4.19
CA GLN A 533 -12.27 -26.85 2.79
C GLN A 533 -11.70 -25.45 2.58
N LEU A 534 -12.16 -24.45 3.35
CA LEU A 534 -11.61 -23.08 3.34
C LEU A 534 -10.08 -23.07 3.48
N MET A 535 -9.59 -23.85 4.43
CA MET A 535 -8.17 -24.04 4.68
C MET A 535 -7.46 -24.66 3.47
N SER A 536 -8.07 -25.62 2.78
CA SER A 536 -7.52 -26.19 1.55
C SER A 536 -7.47 -25.16 0.40
N LEU A 537 -8.44 -24.24 0.32
CA LEU A 537 -8.44 -23.18 -0.69
C LEU A 537 -7.24 -22.27 -0.52
N GLN A 538 -6.98 -21.82 0.71
CA GLN A 538 -5.83 -20.97 1.01
C GLN A 538 -4.50 -21.66 0.71
N ILE A 539 -4.35 -22.95 1.01
CA ILE A 539 -3.13 -23.70 0.64
C ILE A 539 -2.92 -23.71 -0.87
N ASN A 540 -4.00 -23.84 -1.65
CA ASN A 540 -3.90 -23.83 -3.11
C ASN A 540 -3.53 -22.44 -3.63
N ALA A 541 -4.10 -21.38 -3.06
CA ALA A 541 -3.72 -20.01 -3.36
C ALA A 541 -2.24 -19.74 -3.04
N GLU A 542 -1.76 -20.14 -1.86
CA GLU A 542 -0.35 -20.04 -1.46
C GLU A 542 0.58 -20.76 -2.45
N LYS A 543 0.23 -21.99 -2.85
CA LYS A 543 1.00 -22.75 -3.85
C LYS A 543 1.06 -22.06 -5.21
N TYR A 544 -0.05 -21.46 -5.64
CA TYR A 544 -0.12 -20.72 -6.89
C TYR A 544 0.85 -19.52 -6.88
N PHE A 545 0.83 -18.70 -5.83
CA PHE A 545 1.73 -17.56 -5.72
C PHE A 545 3.19 -17.96 -5.49
N PHE A 546 3.43 -19.05 -4.77
CA PHE A 546 4.77 -19.63 -4.67
C PHE A 546 5.33 -20.01 -6.04
N GLY A 547 4.51 -20.61 -6.92
CA GLY A 547 4.88 -20.92 -8.30
C GLY A 547 5.30 -19.67 -9.09
N ILE A 548 4.52 -18.59 -9.00
CA ILE A 548 4.83 -17.32 -9.67
C ILE A 548 6.18 -16.77 -9.19
N ARG A 549 6.40 -16.67 -7.88
CA ARG A 549 7.66 -16.16 -7.32
C ARG A 549 8.85 -17.00 -7.73
N LYS A 550 8.69 -18.33 -7.69
CA LYS A 550 9.75 -19.25 -8.10
C LYS A 550 10.13 -19.01 -9.57
N SER A 551 9.16 -18.90 -10.47
CA SER A 551 9.44 -18.62 -11.89
C SER A 551 10.11 -17.25 -12.08
N LEU A 552 9.69 -16.21 -11.34
CA LEU A 552 10.34 -14.90 -11.40
C LEU A 552 11.82 -14.95 -11.01
N VAL A 553 12.16 -15.68 -9.94
CA VAL A 553 13.56 -15.86 -9.52
C VAL A 553 14.35 -16.65 -10.56
N GLU A 554 13.77 -17.71 -11.13
CA GLU A 554 14.42 -18.50 -12.20
C GLU A 554 14.67 -17.65 -13.45
N PHE A 555 13.78 -16.70 -13.78
CA PHE A 555 13.99 -15.76 -14.88
C PHE A 555 15.11 -14.76 -14.58
N ASP A 556 15.12 -14.18 -13.37
CA ASP A 556 16.17 -13.23 -12.96
C ASP A 556 17.56 -13.89 -12.93
N GLU A 557 17.67 -15.14 -12.48
CA GLU A 557 18.94 -15.90 -12.50
C GLU A 557 19.50 -16.16 -13.92
N VAL A 558 18.70 -15.96 -14.98
CA VAL A 558 19.16 -16.01 -16.37
C VAL A 558 19.64 -14.64 -16.86
N PHE A 559 19.13 -13.55 -16.29
CA PHE A 559 19.54 -12.17 -16.61
C PHE A 559 20.77 -11.70 -15.82
N GLU A 560 20.96 -12.22 -14.60
CA GLU A 560 22.20 -12.10 -13.80
C GLU A 560 23.37 -12.86 -14.44
#